data_AF-A0A8C5SKE5-F1
#
_entry.id   AF-A0A8C5SKE5-F1
#
_cell.length_a   1.000
_cell.length_b   1.000
_cell.length_c   1.000
_cell.angle_alpha   90.00
_cell.angle_beta   90.00
_cell.angle_gamma   90.00
#
_symmetry.space_group_name_H-M   'P 1'
#
loop_
_entity.id
_entity.type
_entity.pdbx_description
1 polymer ?
#
loop_
_entity_poly.entity_id
_entity_poly.type
_entity_poly.pdbx_seq_one_letter_code
_entity_poly.pdbx_strand_id
1 'polypeptide(L)'
;MTPEQLMSLCDTGIQSTNISVRINVVSILGIAGSVLAKVEGTTETLKNIGKFLLSVATKDPSLVVVGEALDALFDVFADGKEAERAAEEIKLLYALKEFQPVFKSRVSMQLFVTDNFDVIFLAESWM
;
A
#
# COMPACT_ATOMS: atom_id res chain seq x y z
N MET A 1 1.96 -20.80 9.44
CA MET A 1 1.12 -19.88 8.65
C MET A 1 1.65 -19.90 7.23
N THR A 2 0.84 -20.31 6.25
CA THR A 2 1.26 -20.33 4.84
C THR A 2 0.98 -18.97 4.19
N PRO A 3 1.64 -18.63 3.06
CA PRO A 3 1.36 -17.39 2.33
C PRO A 3 -0.12 -17.23 1.94
N GLU A 4 -0.80 -18.32 1.60
CA GLU A 4 -2.22 -18.32 1.21
C GLU A 4 -3.13 -17.95 2.39
N GLN A 5 -2.79 -18.41 3.60
CA GLN A 5 -3.53 -18.06 4.81
C GLN A 5 -3.37 -16.58 5.16
N LEU A 6 -2.17 -16.03 4.95
CA LEU A 6 -1.91 -14.61 5.14
C LEU A 6 -2.71 -13.77 4.15
N MET A 7 -2.71 -14.13 2.86
CA MET A 7 -3.49 -13.42 1.84
C MET A 7 -4.99 -13.50 2.11
N SER A 8 -5.52 -14.66 2.50
CA SER A 8 -6.94 -14.81 2.87
C SER A 8 -7.35 -13.95 4.08
N LEU A 9 -6.46 -13.82 5.07
CA LEU A 9 -6.65 -12.92 6.20
C LEU A 9 -6.68 -11.46 5.73
N CYS A 10 -5.76 -11.06 4.86
CA CYS A 10 -5.71 -9.70 4.31
C CYS A 10 -6.97 -9.36 3.50
N ASP A 11 -7.41 -10.27 2.62
CA ASP A 11 -8.61 -10.10 1.81
C ASP A 11 -9.87 -9.95 2.67
N THR A 12 -9.96 -10.69 3.77
CA THR A 12 -11.09 -10.57 4.71
C THR A 12 -11.00 -9.29 5.54
N GLY A 13 -9.81 -9.00 6.08
CA GLY A 13 -9.58 -7.88 6.98
C GLY A 13 -9.76 -6.53 6.30
N ILE A 14 -9.39 -6.41 5.02
CA ILE A 14 -9.55 -5.16 4.26
C ILE A 14 -11.01 -4.84 3.92
N GLN A 15 -11.93 -5.81 4.03
CA GLN A 15 -13.38 -5.55 3.87
C GLN A 15 -14.04 -5.06 5.17
N SER A 16 -13.28 -4.96 6.27
CA SER A 16 -13.79 -4.47 7.54
C SER A 16 -14.25 -3.02 7.44
N THR A 17 -15.40 -2.71 8.03
CA THR A 17 -15.89 -1.34 8.18
C THR A 17 -15.03 -0.52 9.15
N ASN A 18 -14.25 -1.18 10.02
CA ASN A 18 -13.35 -0.54 10.96
C ASN A 18 -12.02 -0.16 10.30
N ILE A 19 -11.76 1.15 10.21
CA ILE A 19 -10.52 1.73 9.65
C ILE A 19 -9.27 1.15 10.31
N SER A 20 -9.25 1.02 11.64
CA SER A 20 -8.09 0.49 12.37
C SER A 20 -7.77 -0.96 12.02
N VAL A 21 -8.79 -1.77 11.74
CA VAL A 21 -8.58 -3.15 11.26
C VAL A 21 -7.90 -3.14 9.89
N ARG A 22 -8.36 -2.27 8.98
CA ARG A 22 -7.78 -2.14 7.64
C ARG A 22 -6.33 -1.64 7.68
N ILE A 23 -6.04 -0.64 8.52
CA ILE A 23 -4.67 -0.15 8.77
C ILE A 23 -3.80 -1.32 9.25
N ASN A 24 -4.21 -2.04 10.30
CA ASN A 24 -3.42 -3.14 10.85
C ASN A 24 -3.14 -4.25 9.81
N VAL A 25 -4.10 -4.54 8.93
CA VAL A 25 -3.92 -5.50 7.82
C VAL A 25 -2.81 -5.04 6.88
N VAL A 26 -2.84 -3.76 6.49
CA VAL A 26 -1.84 -3.16 5.62
C VAL A 26 -0.47 -3.16 6.31
N SER A 27 -0.37 -2.73 7.57
CA SER A 27 0.89 -2.67 8.31
C SER A 27 1.54 -4.05 8.47
N ILE A 28 0.75 -5.08 8.80
CA ILE A 28 1.26 -6.46 8.89
C ILE A 28 1.82 -6.93 7.55
N LEU A 29 1.10 -6.66 6.46
CA LEU A 29 1.52 -7.07 5.13
C LEU A 29 2.76 -6.30 4.65
N GLY A 30 2.86 -5.01 4.98
CA GLY A 30 4.05 -4.18 4.72
C GLY A 30 5.29 -4.76 5.41
N ILE A 31 5.20 -5.00 6.72
CA ILE A 31 6.29 -5.59 7.51
C ILE A 31 6.71 -6.95 6.92
N ALA A 32 5.74 -7.82 6.61
CA ALA A 32 6.01 -9.11 6.00
C ALA A 32 6.71 -8.97 4.63
N GLY A 33 6.24 -8.05 3.79
CA GLY A 33 6.84 -7.77 2.49
C GLY A 33 8.28 -7.25 2.60
N SER A 34 8.56 -6.31 3.52
CA SER A 34 9.90 -5.75 3.71
C SER A 34 10.90 -6.80 4.24
N VAL A 35 10.42 -7.80 4.97
CA VAL A 35 11.24 -8.96 5.35
C VAL A 35 11.48 -9.86 4.13
N LEU A 36 10.44 -10.15 3.34
CA LEU A 36 10.55 -11.01 2.15
C LEU A 36 11.41 -10.42 1.04
N ALA A 37 11.44 -9.09 0.89
CA ALA A 37 12.28 -8.37 -0.08
C ALA A 37 13.78 -8.72 0.02
N LYS A 38 14.21 -9.18 1.21
CA LYS A 38 15.60 -9.53 1.52
C LYS A 38 15.89 -11.04 1.36
N VAL A 39 14.90 -11.84 1.00
CA VAL A 39 14.99 -13.30 0.88
C VAL A 39 14.87 -13.70 -0.58
N GLU A 40 15.82 -14.46 -1.10
CA GLU A 40 15.82 -14.93 -2.49
C GLU A 40 14.61 -15.83 -2.80
N GLY A 41 14.12 -15.79 -4.04
CA GLY A 41 13.01 -16.62 -4.50
C GLY A 41 11.62 -16.18 -4.03
N THR A 42 11.49 -14.94 -3.57
CA THR A 42 10.23 -14.36 -3.06
C THR A 42 9.52 -13.45 -4.06
N THR A 43 10.11 -13.19 -5.24
CA THR A 43 9.57 -12.30 -6.28
C THR A 43 8.06 -12.48 -6.49
N GLU A 44 7.56 -13.71 -6.65
CA GLU A 44 6.12 -13.93 -6.90
C GLU A 44 5.24 -13.55 -5.71
N THR A 45 5.72 -13.77 -4.48
CA THR A 45 5.00 -13.34 -3.27
C THR A 45 4.99 -11.82 -3.17
N LEU A 46 6.12 -11.16 -3.46
CA LEU A 46 6.22 -9.70 -3.48
C LEU A 46 5.33 -9.06 -4.54
N LYS A 47 5.16 -9.71 -5.71
CA LYS A 47 4.21 -9.25 -6.73
C LYS A 47 2.78 -9.26 -6.22
N ASN A 48 2.39 -10.30 -5.48
CA ASN A 48 1.04 -10.41 -4.89
C ASN A 48 0.83 -9.36 -3.80
N ILE A 49 1.83 -9.18 -2.92
CA ILE A 49 1.82 -8.13 -1.89
C ILE A 49 1.70 -6.74 -2.54
N GLY A 50 2.54 -6.44 -3.53
CA GLY A 50 2.53 -5.15 -4.22
C GLY A 50 1.22 -4.85 -4.94
N LYS A 51 0.63 -5.85 -5.62
CA LYS A 51 -0.70 -5.70 -6.25
C LYS A 51 -1.79 -5.45 -5.22
N PHE A 52 -1.74 -6.13 -4.08
CA PHE A 52 -2.69 -5.92 -2.99
C PHE A 52 -2.57 -4.50 -2.43
N LEU A 53 -1.37 -4.10 -1.99
CA LEU A 53 -1.11 -2.77 -1.42
C LEU A 53 -1.49 -1.65 -2.40
N LEU A 54 -1.13 -1.79 -3.68
CA LEU A 54 -1.53 -0.85 -4.73
C LEU A 54 -3.05 -0.80 -4.92
N SER A 55 -3.75 -1.95 -4.86
CA SER A 55 -5.21 -1.96 -4.93
C SER A 55 -5.84 -1.25 -3.74
N VAL A 56 -5.29 -1.39 -2.53
CA VAL A 56 -5.74 -0.66 -1.34
C VAL A 56 -5.50 0.84 -1.50
N ALA A 57 -4.27 1.24 -1.86
CA ALA A 57 -3.91 2.64 -2.05
C ALA A 57 -4.79 3.35 -3.10
N THR A 58 -5.20 2.63 -4.15
CA THR A 58 -6.00 3.23 -5.22
C THR A 58 -7.51 3.23 -4.96
N LYS A 59 -8.02 2.31 -4.14
CA LYS A 59 -9.48 2.06 -4.02
C LYS A 59 -10.07 2.27 -2.63
N ASP A 60 -9.29 2.24 -1.55
CA ASP A 60 -9.87 2.40 -0.20
C ASP A 60 -10.52 3.79 -0.08
N PRO A 61 -11.74 3.89 0.48
CA PRO A 61 -12.42 5.17 0.65
C PRO A 61 -11.71 6.09 1.66
N SER A 62 -11.00 5.54 2.64
CA SER A 62 -10.31 6.31 3.68
C SER A 62 -8.91 6.72 3.25
N LEU A 63 -8.62 8.03 3.24
CA LEU A 63 -7.29 8.54 2.93
C LEU A 63 -6.21 8.10 3.95
N VAL A 64 -6.61 7.79 5.19
CA VAL A 64 -5.69 7.27 6.21
C VAL A 64 -5.21 5.87 5.83
N VAL A 65 -6.12 4.99 5.40
CA VAL A 65 -5.77 3.63 4.93
C VAL A 65 -4.97 3.69 3.63
N VAL A 66 -5.32 4.62 2.73
CA VAL A 66 -4.54 4.86 1.50
C VAL A 66 -3.11 5.29 1.83
N GLY A 67 -2.93 6.22 2.77
CA GLY A 67 -1.62 6.68 3.21
C GLY A 67 -0.75 5.55 3.76
N GLU A 68 -1.30 4.76 4.68
CA GLU A 68 -0.64 3.58 5.23
C GLU A 68 -0.26 2.57 4.12
N ALA A 69 -1.15 2.35 3.15
CA ALA A 69 -0.88 1.42 2.04
C ALA A 69 0.23 1.90 1.13
N LEU A 70 0.36 3.20 0.93
CA LEU A 70 1.46 3.78 0.17
C LEU A 70 2.79 3.72 0.94
N ASP A 71 2.77 3.99 2.25
CA ASP A 71 3.94 3.87 3.14
C ASP A 71 4.47 2.43 3.15
N ALA A 72 3.60 1.46 3.42
CA ALA A 72 3.92 0.04 3.35
C ALA A 72 4.44 -0.39 1.97
N LEU A 73 3.85 0.12 0.88
CA LEU A 73 4.33 -0.17 -0.48
C LEU A 73 5.76 0.33 -0.68
N PHE A 74 6.07 1.53 -0.19
CA PHE A 74 7.41 2.09 -0.30
C PHE A 74 8.42 1.34 0.56
N ASP A 75 8.07 0.97 1.78
CA ASP A 75 8.93 0.16 2.63
C ASP A 75 9.23 -1.23 2.07
N VAL A 76 8.26 -1.85 1.37
CA VAL A 76 8.44 -3.16 0.74
C VAL A 76 9.35 -3.07 -0.49
N PHE A 77 9.24 -1.99 -1.26
CA PHE A 77 9.93 -1.82 -2.54
C PHE A 77 11.11 -0.84 -2.49
N ALA A 78 11.55 -0.43 -1.30
CA ALA A 78 12.67 0.48 -1.12
C ALA A 78 14.03 -0.13 -1.50
N ASP A 79 14.25 -1.40 -1.19
CA ASP A 79 15.50 -2.11 -1.44
C ASP A 79 15.29 -3.63 -1.53
N GLY A 80 16.15 -4.32 -2.29
CA GLY A 80 16.15 -5.77 -2.48
C GLY A 80 15.92 -6.18 -3.93
N LYS A 81 16.78 -7.09 -4.44
CA LYS A 81 16.74 -7.56 -5.84
C LYS A 81 15.40 -8.19 -6.22
N GLU A 82 14.79 -8.94 -5.31
CA GLU A 82 13.49 -9.58 -5.53
C GLU A 82 12.36 -8.54 -5.58
N ALA A 83 12.46 -7.48 -4.76
CA ALA A 83 11.51 -6.37 -4.76
C ALA A 83 11.62 -5.53 -6.04
N GLU A 84 12.84 -5.20 -6.48
CA GLU A 84 13.08 -4.50 -7.75
C GLU A 84 12.49 -5.28 -8.93
N ARG A 85 12.81 -6.58 -9.02
CA ARG A 85 12.26 -7.46 -10.05
C ARG A 85 10.73 -7.52 -10.01
N ALA A 86 10.15 -7.68 -8.82
CA ALA A 86 8.71 -7.70 -8.64
C ALA A 86 8.07 -6.37 -9.08
N ALA A 87 8.66 -5.23 -8.73
CA ALA A 87 8.18 -3.90 -9.08
C ALA A 87 8.18 -3.67 -10.60
N GLU A 88 9.24 -4.12 -11.30
CA GLU A 88 9.31 -4.08 -12.76
C GLU A 88 8.22 -4.94 -13.40
N GLU A 89 8.07 -6.18 -12.95
CA GLU A 89 7.09 -7.13 -13.52
C GLU A 89 5.63 -6.68 -13.32
N ILE A 90 5.31 -5.99 -12.22
CA ILE A 90 3.97 -5.41 -12.00
C ILE A 90 3.84 -3.99 -12.53
N LYS A 91 4.90 -3.41 -13.11
CA LYS A 91 4.95 -2.02 -13.61
C LYS A 91 4.56 -0.99 -12.53
N LEU A 92 5.06 -1.18 -11.32
CA LEU A 92 4.66 -0.42 -10.12
C LEU A 92 4.79 1.09 -10.32
N LEU A 93 5.95 1.56 -10.83
CA LEU A 93 6.21 2.98 -11.07
C LEU A 93 5.21 3.61 -12.06
N TYR A 94 4.84 2.86 -13.11
CA TYR A 94 3.87 3.33 -14.10
C TYR A 94 2.50 3.50 -13.45
N ALA A 95 2.04 2.50 -12.69
CA ALA A 95 0.75 2.56 -12.00
C ALA A 95 0.69 3.71 -10.98
N LEU A 96 1.78 3.94 -10.23
CA LEU A 96 1.86 5.05 -9.28
C LEU A 96 1.82 6.42 -9.97
N LYS A 97 2.47 6.57 -11.14
CA LYS A 97 2.40 7.81 -11.94
C LYS A 97 0.99 8.10 -12.44
N GLU A 98 0.27 7.08 -12.90
CA GLU A 98 -1.13 7.23 -13.30
C GLU A 98 -2.05 7.56 -12.11
N PHE A 99 -1.76 7.00 -10.94
CA PHE A 99 -2.53 7.25 -9.73
C PHE A 99 -2.28 8.64 -9.11
N GLN A 100 -1.05 9.16 -9.19
CA GLN A 100 -0.65 10.44 -8.58
C GLN A 100 -1.65 11.60 -8.80
N PRO A 101 -2.13 11.91 -10.03
CA PRO A 101 -3.11 12.98 -10.23
C PRO A 101 -4.46 12.70 -9.55
N VAL A 102 -4.91 11.44 -9.52
CA VAL A 102 -6.14 11.02 -8.85
C VAL A 102 -6.02 11.21 -7.34
N PHE A 103 -4.89 10.79 -6.77
CA PHE A 103 -4.61 10.96 -5.34
C PHE A 103 -4.61 12.44 -4.93
N LYS A 104 -3.92 13.30 -5.69
CA LYS A 104 -3.92 14.75 -5.47
C LYS A 104 -5.33 15.35 -5.47
N SER A 105 -6.17 14.94 -6.42
CA SER A 105 -7.56 15.40 -6.49
C SER A 105 -8.36 14.99 -5.24
N ARG A 106 -8.21 13.74 -4.78
CA ARG A 106 -8.88 13.23 -3.58
C ARG A 106 -8.46 13.96 -2.31
N VAL A 107 -7.16 14.21 -2.14
CA VAL A 107 -6.62 14.97 -1.00
C VAL A 107 -7.18 16.40 -0.99
N SER A 108 -7.10 17.11 -2.13
CA SER A 108 -7.65 18.46 -2.25
C SER A 108 -9.13 18.50 -1.90
N MET A 109 -9.94 17.58 -2.42
CA MET A 109 -11.36 17.50 -2.11
C MET A 109 -11.64 17.27 -0.62
N GLN A 110 -10.86 16.41 0.05
CA GLN A 110 -11.03 16.15 1.48
C GLN A 110 -10.68 17.38 2.33
N LEU A 111 -9.64 18.14 1.96
CA LEU A 111 -9.25 19.38 2.63
C LEU A 111 -10.32 20.47 2.49
N PHE A 112 -11.08 20.51 1.39
CA PHE A 112 -12.24 21.39 1.26
C PHE A 112 -13.41 21.01 2.18
N VAL A 113 -13.48 19.74 2.62
CA VAL A 113 -14.64 19.19 3.38
C VAL A 113 -14.33 19.08 4.88
N THR A 114 -13.07 18.94 5.28
CA THR A 114 -12.66 18.75 6.69
C THR A 114 -11.27 19.35 6.97
N ASP A 115 -11.11 20.05 8.10
CA ASP A 115 -9.80 20.48 8.65
C ASP A 115 -9.02 19.30 9.28
N ASN A 116 -8.72 18.25 8.50
CA ASN A 116 -8.00 17.07 8.99
C ASN A 116 -6.49 17.18 8.74
N PHE A 117 -5.72 17.44 9.81
CA PHE A 117 -4.26 17.62 9.80
C PHE A 117 -3.46 16.37 9.38
N ASP A 118 -3.96 15.16 9.63
CA ASP A 118 -3.22 13.91 9.31
C ASP A 118 -3.07 13.69 7.79
N VAL A 119 -4.03 14.17 7.00
CA VAL A 119 -3.97 14.10 5.53
C VAL A 119 -2.98 15.13 4.97
N ILE A 120 -2.81 16.27 5.66
CA ILE A 120 -1.86 17.32 5.28
C ILE A 120 -0.42 16.80 5.41
N PHE A 121 -0.11 16.07 6.48
CA PHE A 121 1.23 15.52 6.71
C PHE A 121 1.63 14.47 5.66
N LEU A 122 0.69 13.62 5.24
CA LEU A 122 0.87 12.68 4.12
C LEU A 122 1.01 13.40 2.77
N ALA A 123 0.31 14.52 2.57
CA ALA A 123 0.43 15.32 1.35
C ALA A 123 1.77 16.07 1.26
N GLU A 124 2.27 16.58 2.39
CA GLU A 124 3.57 17.27 2.47
C GLU A 124 4.75 16.32 2.31
N SER A 125 4.66 15.08 2.81
CA SER A 125 5.74 14.09 2.65
C SER A 125 5.91 13.57 1.22
N TRP A 126 5.01 13.95 0.29
CA TRP A 126 4.97 13.52 -1.11
C TRP A 126 5.08 14.70 -2.12
N MET A 127 5.34 15.92 -1.64
CA MET A 127 5.70 17.10 -2.45
C MET A 127 7.21 17.36 -2.40
#